data_AF-A0A931E8W7-F1
#
_entry.id   AF-A0A931E8W7-F1
#
_cell.length_a   1.000
_cell.length_b   1.000
_cell.length_c   1.000
_cell.angle_alpha   90.00
_cell.angle_beta   90.00
_cell.angle_gamma   90.00
#
_symmetry.space_group_name_H-M   'P 1'
#
loop_
_entity.id
_entity.type
_entity.pdbx_description
1 polymer ?
#
loop_
_entity_poly.entity_id
_entity_poly.type
_entity_poly.pdbx_seq_one_letter_code
_entity_poly.pdbx_strand_id
1 'polypeptide(L)'
;MLRYFIAWFPMLLLAVANGALRDVVYKKFTGELLAHQLSTASLLLLFALYIAFIVKAYPPASSTQALQCGILWLCCTLAFEFGFGFYRGKALHELLHDYNIFEGRIWILIPLWLLVAPPVFYKLFHT
;
A
#
# COMPACT_ATOMS: atom_id res chain seq x y z
N MET A 1 11.53 -14.66 -5.88
CA MET A 1 11.21 -13.79 -4.72
C MET A 1 12.06 -12.52 -4.65
N LEU A 2 13.40 -12.58 -4.78
CA LEU A 2 14.27 -11.38 -4.70
C LEU A 2 13.81 -10.21 -5.59
N ARG A 3 13.44 -10.47 -6.85
CA ARG A 3 12.92 -9.42 -7.75
C ARG A 3 11.67 -8.70 -7.20
N TYR A 4 10.77 -9.45 -6.58
CA TYR A 4 9.54 -8.90 -6.00
C TYR A 4 9.85 -8.13 -4.73
N PHE A 5 10.80 -8.60 -3.92
CA PHE A 5 11.34 -7.83 -2.80
C PHE A 5 11.90 -6.48 -3.26
N ILE A 6 12.71 -6.46 -4.32
CA ILE A 6 13.25 -5.20 -4.87
C ILE A 6 12.12 -4.31 -5.43
N ALA A 7 11.13 -4.91 -6.08
CA ALA A 7 9.96 -4.19 -6.61
C ALA A 7 9.07 -3.55 -5.53
N TRP A 8 9.28 -3.87 -4.24
CA TRP A 8 8.60 -3.18 -3.14
C TRP A 8 9.13 -1.77 -2.87
N PHE A 9 10.42 -1.51 -3.09
CA PHE A 9 11.01 -0.19 -2.79
C PHE A 9 10.39 0.97 -3.59
N PRO A 10 10.08 0.83 -4.89
CA PRO A 10 9.35 1.88 -5.59
C PRO A 10 7.95 2.15 -5.01
N MET A 11 7.26 1.14 -4.48
CA MET A 11 5.97 1.34 -3.79
C MET A 11 6.13 2.18 -2.53
N LEU A 12 7.25 2.01 -1.81
CA LEU A 12 7.59 2.85 -0.67
C LEU A 12 7.72 4.32 -1.07
N LEU A 13 8.42 4.60 -2.18
CA LEU A 13 8.57 5.96 -2.71
C LEU A 13 7.21 6.55 -3.12
N LEU A 14 6.36 5.76 -3.79
CA LEU A 14 5.00 6.17 -4.15
C LEU A 14 4.17 6.50 -2.91
N ALA A 15 4.23 5.68 -1.86
CA ALA A 15 3.50 5.91 -0.62
C ALA A 15 3.95 7.20 0.10
N VAL A 16 5.27 7.42 0.18
CA VAL A 16 5.84 8.64 0.79
C VAL A 16 5.45 9.88 -0.03
N ALA A 17 5.57 9.83 -1.35
CA ALA A 17 5.18 10.93 -2.23
C ALA A 17 3.68 11.25 -2.11
N ASN A 18 2.83 10.22 -2.03
CA ASN A 18 1.39 10.37 -1.87
C ASN A 18 1.00 10.98 -0.51
N GLY A 19 1.67 10.55 0.57
CA GLY A 19 1.50 11.14 1.89
C GLY A 19 1.96 12.60 1.94
N ALA A 20 3.11 12.91 1.34
CA ALA A 20 3.61 14.28 1.24
C ALA A 20 2.66 15.17 0.43
N LEU A 21 2.14 14.68 -0.70
CA LEU A 21 1.16 15.39 -1.52
C LEU A 21 -0.12 15.71 -0.73
N ARG A 22 -0.64 14.73 0.03
CA ARG A 22 -1.78 14.93 0.93
C ARG A 22 -1.52 16.08 1.90
N ASP A 23 -0.41 16.03 2.62
CA ASP A 23 -0.13 16.95 3.72
C ASP A 23 0.21 18.37 3.23
N VAL A 24 0.88 18.50 2.07
CA VAL A 24 1.29 19.79 1.52
C VAL A 24 0.17 20.48 0.74
N VAL A 25 -0.64 19.70 0.01
CA VAL A 25 -1.62 20.23 -0.96
C VAL A 25 -3.04 20.13 -0.40
N TYR A 26 -3.64 18.94 -0.42
CA TYR A 26 -5.10 18.83 -0.27
C TYR A 26 -5.58 18.99 1.17
N LYS A 27 -4.79 18.58 2.17
CA LYS A 27 -5.15 18.69 3.60
C LYS A 27 -5.52 20.11 4.03
N LYS A 28 -4.92 21.14 3.40
CA LYS A 28 -5.23 22.55 3.65
C LYS A 28 -6.64 22.96 3.22
N PHE A 29 -7.25 22.22 2.29
CA PHE A 29 -8.54 22.56 1.68
C PHE A 29 -9.67 21.60 2.06
N THR A 30 -9.36 20.36 2.42
CA THR A 30 -10.36 19.29 2.63
C THR A 30 -10.56 18.88 4.09
N GLY A 31 -9.70 19.35 5.01
CA GLY A 31 -9.64 18.84 6.38
C GLY A 31 -8.99 17.46 6.47
N GLU A 32 -8.75 16.99 7.71
CA GLU A 32 -7.95 15.78 7.99
C GLU A 32 -8.56 14.52 7.37
N LEU A 33 -9.81 14.20 7.71
CA LEU A 33 -10.43 12.93 7.35
C LEU A 33 -10.54 12.74 5.83
N LEU A 34 -11.07 13.75 5.12
CA LEU A 34 -11.23 13.68 3.68
C LEU A 34 -9.88 13.65 2.95
N ALA A 35 -8.87 14.36 3.46
CA ALA A 35 -7.50 14.30 2.91
C ALA A 35 -6.93 12.88 3.02
N HIS A 36 -7.13 12.21 4.16
CA HIS A 36 -6.71 10.81 4.33
C HIS A 36 -7.45 9.88 3.38
N GLN A 37 -8.78 10.00 3.24
CA GLN A 37 -9.55 9.16 2.32
C GLN A 37 -9.12 9.33 0.85
N LEU A 38 -8.93 10.57 0.40
CA LEU A 38 -8.43 10.87 -0.95
C LEU A 38 -7.01 10.34 -1.17
N SER A 39 -6.16 10.46 -0.15
CA SER A 39 -4.79 9.91 -0.16
C SER A 39 -4.80 8.38 -0.24
N THR A 40 -5.69 7.70 0.49
CA THR A 40 -5.86 6.24 0.38
C THR A 40 -6.37 5.83 -1.00
N ALA A 41 -7.39 6.50 -1.53
CA ALA A 41 -7.96 6.17 -2.85
C ALA A 41 -6.93 6.36 -3.99
N SER A 42 -6.19 7.48 -3.96
CA SER A 42 -5.13 7.74 -4.94
C SER A 42 -3.99 6.74 -4.83
N LEU A 43 -3.57 6.37 -3.61
CA LEU A 43 -2.53 5.35 -3.42
C LEU A 43 -2.98 3.96 -3.88
N LEU A 44 -4.24 3.57 -3.63
CA LEU A 44 -4.81 2.33 -4.15
C LEU A 44 -4.72 2.27 -5.68
N LEU A 45 -5.08 3.36 -6.36
CA LEU A 45 -4.99 3.45 -7.82
C LEU A 45 -3.52 3.35 -8.29
N LEU A 46 -2.61 4.10 -7.67
CA LEU A 46 -1.18 4.05 -8.00
C LEU A 46 -0.61 2.64 -7.81
N PHE A 47 -0.94 1.98 -6.70
CA PHE A 47 -0.53 0.61 -6.43
C PHE A 47 -1.18 -0.37 -7.40
N ALA A 48 -2.46 -0.21 -7.76
CA ALA A 48 -3.09 -1.04 -8.78
C ALA A 48 -2.34 -0.99 -10.11
N LEU A 49 -2.04 0.22 -10.61
CA LEU A 49 -1.31 0.43 -11.86
C LEU A 49 0.12 -0.13 -11.78
N TYR A 50 0.83 0.15 -10.69
CA TYR A 50 2.20 -0.32 -10.49
C TYR A 50 2.28 -1.84 -10.37
N ILE A 51 1.40 -2.46 -9.56
CA ILE A 51 1.38 -3.91 -9.37
C ILE A 51 0.98 -4.60 -10.68
N ALA A 52 -0.02 -4.09 -11.40
CA ALA A 52 -0.37 -4.58 -12.72
C ALA A 52 0.85 -4.54 -13.67
N PHE A 53 1.60 -3.43 -13.69
CA PHE A 53 2.83 -3.33 -14.47
C PHE A 53 3.88 -4.37 -14.05
N ILE A 54 4.14 -4.53 -12.76
CA ILE A 54 5.12 -5.51 -12.25
C ILE A 54 4.71 -6.95 -12.59
N VAL A 55 3.44 -7.30 -12.39
CA VAL A 55 2.93 -8.65 -12.69
C VAL A 55 2.99 -8.93 -14.20
N LYS A 56 2.75 -7.93 -15.06
CA LYS A 56 2.86 -8.09 -16.51
C LYS A 56 4.32 -8.18 -16.98
N ALA A 57 5.21 -7.36 -16.43
CA ALA A 57 6.64 -7.33 -16.78
C ALA A 57 7.40 -8.53 -16.23
N TYR A 58 7.02 -9.02 -15.05
CA TYR A 58 7.59 -10.17 -14.37
C TYR A 58 6.47 -11.11 -13.90
N PRO A 59 5.87 -11.89 -14.81
CA PRO A 59 4.81 -12.83 -14.47
C PRO A 59 5.23 -13.80 -13.35
N PRO A 60 4.44 -13.92 -12.27
CA PRO A 60 4.59 -15.02 -11.33
C PRO A 60 4.47 -16.36 -12.05
N ALA A 61 5.23 -17.37 -11.62
CA ALA A 61 5.19 -18.71 -12.19
C ALA A 61 3.92 -19.49 -11.82
N SER A 62 3.17 -19.02 -10.81
CA SER A 62 1.94 -19.65 -10.34
C SER A 62 1.12 -18.68 -9.48
N SER A 63 -0.16 -19.00 -9.27
CA SER A 63 -1.03 -18.32 -8.30
C SER A 63 -0.44 -18.32 -6.89
N THR A 64 0.23 -19.41 -6.50
CA THR A 64 0.90 -19.51 -5.20
C THR A 64 2.04 -18.52 -5.09
N GLN A 65 2.87 -18.39 -6.13
CA GLN A 65 3.95 -17.39 -6.13
C GLN A 65 3.38 -15.96 -6.11
N ALA A 66 2.29 -15.69 -6.83
CA ALA A 66 1.63 -14.38 -6.78
C ALA A 66 1.16 -14.04 -5.36
N LEU A 67 0.52 -14.99 -4.66
CA LEU A 67 0.12 -14.82 -3.26
C LEU A 67 1.32 -14.59 -2.34
N GLN A 68 2.41 -15.35 -2.51
CA GLN A 68 3.64 -15.15 -1.75
C GLN A 68 4.23 -13.75 -1.96
N CYS A 69 4.12 -13.18 -3.16
CA CYS A 69 4.53 -11.79 -3.42
C CYS A 69 3.67 -10.80 -2.63
N GLY A 70 2.35 -11.00 -2.61
CA GLY A 70 1.44 -10.17 -1.84
C GLY A 70 1.70 -10.23 -0.33
N ILE A 71 1.93 -11.43 0.21
CA ILE A 71 2.31 -11.63 1.62
C ILE A 71 3.63 -10.92 1.93
N LEU A 72 4.65 -11.07 1.07
CA LEU A 72 5.93 -10.40 1.24
C LEU A 72 5.76 -8.88 1.30
N TRP A 73 5.03 -8.29 0.34
CA TRP A 73 4.80 -6.85 0.30
C TRP A 73 3.98 -6.34 1.47
N LEU A 74 2.96 -7.09 1.91
CA LEU A 74 2.19 -6.81 3.12
C LEU A 74 3.12 -6.76 4.34
N CYS A 75 3.92 -7.80 4.57
CA CYS A 75 4.83 -7.87 5.71
C CYS A 75 5.87 -6.75 5.69
N CYS A 76 6.50 -6.47 4.54
CA CYS A 76 7.44 -5.37 4.41
C CYS A 76 6.78 -4.01 4.69
N THR A 77 5.56 -3.80 4.21
CA THR A 77 4.83 -2.55 4.40
C THR A 77 4.44 -2.34 5.86
N LEU A 78 3.87 -3.34 6.53
CA LEU A 78 3.55 -3.23 7.95
C LEU A 78 4.83 -3.07 8.79
N ALA A 79 5.88 -3.85 8.51
CA ALA A 79 7.15 -3.71 9.22
C ALA A 79 7.75 -2.31 9.07
N PHE A 80 7.71 -1.74 7.86
CA PHE A 80 8.14 -0.36 7.63
C PHE A 80 7.23 0.64 8.34
N GLU A 81 5.92 0.53 8.21
CA GLU A 81 4.95 1.48 8.76
C GLU A 81 5.04 1.55 10.29
N PHE A 82 4.96 0.40 10.96
CA PHE A 82 5.06 0.33 12.41
C PHE A 82 6.47 0.67 12.88
N GLY A 83 7.51 0.12 12.23
CA GLY A 83 8.91 0.39 12.61
C GLY A 83 9.27 1.87 12.48
N PHE A 84 8.88 2.51 11.38
CA PHE A 84 9.09 3.94 11.16
C PHE A 84 8.20 4.81 12.06
N GLY A 85 6.98 4.36 12.33
CA GLY A 85 6.09 4.97 13.31
C GLY A 85 6.70 5.04 14.70
N PHE A 86 7.20 3.90 15.20
CA PHE A 86 7.89 3.83 16.49
C PHE A 86 9.19 4.63 16.49
N TYR A 87 9.97 4.60 15.40
CA TYR A 87 11.17 5.44 15.27
C TYR A 87 10.84 6.95 15.37
N ARG A 88 9.66 7.37 14.91
CA ARG A 88 9.15 8.74 15.06
C ARG A 88 8.52 9.03 16.42
N GLY A 89 8.55 8.09 17.35
CA GLY A 89 7.99 8.24 18.70
C GLY A 89 6.47 8.10 18.79
N LYS A 90 5.81 7.60 17.74
CA LYS A 90 4.35 7.35 17.79
C LYS A 90 4.04 6.16 18.68
N ALA A 91 2.99 6.28 19.48
CA ALA A 91 2.43 5.15 20.21
C ALA A 91 1.62 4.21 19.30
N LEU A 92 1.46 2.95 19.72
CA LEU A 92 0.71 1.95 18.95
C LEU A 92 -0.73 2.39 18.66
N HIS A 93 -1.40 3.04 19.62
CA HIS A 93 -2.77 3.51 19.42
C HIS A 93 -2.86 4.59 18.34
N GLU A 94 -1.84 5.44 18.18
CA GLU A 94 -1.78 6.44 17.11
C GLU A 94 -1.59 5.80 15.75
N LEU A 95 -0.85 4.69 15.66
CA LEU A 95 -0.65 3.94 14.42
C LEU A 95 -1.93 3.18 14.04
N LEU A 96 -2.61 2.57 15.02
CA LEU A 96 -3.86 1.85 14.81
C LEU A 96 -5.04 2.77 14.50
N HIS A 97 -4.97 4.05 14.88
CA HIS A 97 -6.01 5.03 14.58
C HIS A 97 -6.28 5.14 13.07
N ASP A 98 -5.24 5.07 12.22
CA ASP A 98 -5.41 5.08 10.76
C ASP A 98 -6.18 3.85 10.22
N TYR A 99 -6.33 2.80 11.02
CA TYR A 99 -7.09 1.59 10.70
C TYR A 99 -8.53 1.61 11.24
N ASN A 100 -8.94 2.66 11.94
CA ASN A 100 -10.28 2.73 12.54
C ASN A 100 -11.35 3.08 11.49
N ILE A 101 -11.94 2.04 10.90
CA ILE A 101 -13.02 2.18 9.92
C ILE A 101 -14.27 2.85 10.49
N PHE A 102 -14.51 2.77 11.80
CA PHE A 102 -15.65 3.41 12.46
C PHE A 102 -15.51 4.94 12.51
N GLU A 103 -14.28 5.44 12.44
CA GLU A 103 -13.98 6.86 12.30
C GLU A 103 -13.82 7.29 10.83
N GLY A 104 -14.17 6.42 9.88
CA GLY A 104 -14.06 6.67 8.44
C GLY A 104 -12.64 6.60 7.89
N ARG A 105 -11.67 6.11 8.69
CA ARG A 105 -10.28 5.90 8.25
C ARG A 105 -10.17 4.55 7.58
N ILE A 106 -9.84 4.59 6.29
CA ILE A 106 -9.86 3.41 5.39
C ILE A 106 -8.47 2.91 5.03
N TRP A 107 -7.44 3.24 5.82
CA TRP A 107 -6.05 2.90 5.51
C TRP A 107 -5.83 1.38 5.38
N ILE A 108 -6.60 0.57 6.11
CA ILE A 108 -6.58 -0.92 6.04
C ILE A 108 -6.71 -1.45 4.60
N LEU A 109 -7.32 -0.69 3.70
CA LEU A 109 -7.45 -1.08 2.30
C LEU A 109 -6.09 -1.19 1.59
N ILE A 110 -5.08 -0.39 1.98
CA ILE A 110 -3.74 -0.43 1.38
C ILE A 110 -3.04 -1.78 1.62
N PRO A 111 -2.84 -2.25 2.87
CA PRO A 111 -2.21 -3.55 3.10
C PRO A 111 -3.03 -4.72 2.53
N LEU A 112 -4.36 -4.65 2.61
CA LEU A 112 -5.22 -5.66 1.99
C LEU A 112 -5.04 -5.70 0.47
N TRP A 113 -4.91 -4.53 -0.17
CA TRP A 113 -4.67 -4.44 -1.60
C TRP A 113 -3.31 -5.00 -2.00
N LEU A 114 -2.25 -4.76 -1.21
CA LEU A 114 -0.94 -5.38 -1.45
C LEU A 114 -0.98 -6.90 -1.42
N LEU A 115 -1.80 -7.48 -0.53
CA LEU A 115 -1.99 -8.93 -0.43
C LEU A 115 -2.76 -9.49 -1.64
N VAL A 116 -3.83 -8.83 -2.06
CA VAL A 116 -4.81 -9.36 -3.02
C VAL A 116 -4.50 -8.99 -4.48
N ALA A 117 -3.88 -7.85 -4.73
CA ALA A 117 -3.63 -7.37 -6.10
C ALA A 117 -2.75 -8.31 -6.94
N PRO A 118 -1.63 -8.87 -6.43
CA PRO A 118 -0.79 -9.76 -7.23
C PRO A 118 -1.53 -11.00 -7.78
N PRO A 119 -2.26 -11.81 -6.97
CA PRO A 119 -3.02 -12.94 -7.51
C PRO A 119 -4.19 -12.51 -8.42
N VAL A 120 -4.82 -11.35 -8.17
CA VAL A 120 -5.87 -10.82 -9.06
C VAL A 120 -5.31 -10.51 -10.45
N PHE A 121 -4.22 -9.73 -10.53
CA PHE A 121 -3.60 -9.39 -11.81
C PHE A 121 -2.95 -10.59 -12.48
N TYR A 122 -2.39 -11.53 -11.71
CA TYR A 122 -1.87 -12.77 -12.26
C TYR A 122 -2.96 -13.52 -13.02
N LYS A 123 -4.14 -13.72 -12.41
CA LYS A 123 -5.28 -14.35 -13.10
C LYS A 123 -5.75 -13.53 -14.30
N LEU A 124 -5.90 -12.21 -14.14
CA LEU A 124 -6.39 -11.33 -15.21
C LEU A 124 -5.53 -11.37 -16.49
N PHE A 125 -4.21 -11.52 -16.36
CA PHE A 125 -3.29 -11.54 -17.51
C PHE A 125 -3.01 -12.93 -18.07
N HIS A 126 -3.44 -13.99 -17.39
CA HIS A 126 -3.28 -15.40 -17.82
C HIS A 126 -4.61 -16.08 -18.14
N THR A 127 -5.68 -15.29 -18.29
CA THR A 127 -6.96 -15.73 -18.87
C THR A 127 -6.96 -15.43 -20.36
#